data_AF-A0A5E4VU21-F1
#
_entry.id   AF-A0A5E4VU21-F1
#
_cell.length_a   1.000
_cell.length_b   1.000
_cell.length_c   1.000
_cell.angle_alpha   90.00
_cell.angle_beta   90.00
_cell.angle_gamma   90.00
#
_symmetry.space_group_name_H-M   'P 1'
#
loop_
_entity.id
_entity.type
_entity.pdbx_description
1 polymer ?
#
loop_
_entity_poly.entity_id
_entity_poly.type
_entity_poly.pdbx_seq_one_letter_code
_entity_poly.pdbx_strand_id
1 'polypeptide(L)'
;MCLESAGVNIKNIDIYVDGSDRVSIDNFIRSGTASPVTVKQSKDFFIDQKNNTHENLVMFVTGHGGLEGLDANPPITPHGLLNSIKSSPNLKRAVVYLGQCYAGIFNYIGAGSKTLANGEIDPEVILIGATNLHESLSHSTSETLISGPQSWPANLFLLFAFKWFLNPVDVDGDGKYTIIDSYKFAGVISNASNKQLKALAFPKTHDLQKKWAAANDAHNHDASPTTLAQLEAASTLYKKHLEILYVHQECWILNAIPSQRIER
;
A
#
# COMPACT_ATOMS: atom_id res chain seq x y z
N MET A 1 8.93 13.20 -13.64
CA MET A 1 7.90 14.02 -12.96
C MET A 1 6.78 13.08 -12.56
N CYS A 2 6.38 13.09 -11.29
CA CYS A 2 5.32 12.23 -10.74
C CYS A 2 3.93 12.85 -10.98
N LEU A 3 3.09 13.02 -9.95
CA LEU A 3 1.74 13.59 -10.04
C LEU A 3 1.68 14.99 -10.67
N GLU A 4 2.78 15.73 -10.61
CA GLU A 4 2.92 17.04 -11.28
C GLU A 4 2.72 16.94 -12.79
N SER A 5 3.14 15.84 -13.44
CA SER A 5 2.89 15.64 -14.87
C SER A 5 1.43 15.37 -15.18
N ALA A 6 0.63 14.99 -14.18
CA ALA A 6 -0.82 14.88 -14.27
C ALA A 6 -1.54 16.18 -13.88
N GLY A 7 -0.81 17.29 -13.66
CA GLY A 7 -1.37 18.61 -13.36
C GLY A 7 -1.65 18.88 -11.87
N VAL A 8 -1.24 17.98 -10.96
CA VAL A 8 -1.42 18.18 -9.51
C VAL A 8 -0.43 19.25 -9.02
N ASN A 9 -0.95 20.32 -8.41
CA ASN A 9 -0.13 21.37 -7.83
C ASN A 9 0.64 20.84 -6.61
N ILE A 10 1.96 21.06 -6.57
CA ILE A 10 2.82 20.59 -5.47
C ILE A 10 2.39 21.12 -4.10
N LYS A 11 1.77 22.30 -4.04
CA LYS A 11 1.23 22.87 -2.79
C LYS A 11 0.06 22.07 -2.20
N ASN A 12 -0.53 21.18 -3.00
CA ASN A 12 -1.61 20.27 -2.60
C ASN A 12 -1.11 18.83 -2.37
N ILE A 13 0.22 18.62 -2.35
CA ILE A 13 0.82 17.31 -2.09
C ILE A 13 1.54 17.39 -0.74
N ASP A 14 1.02 16.65 0.24
CA ASP A 14 1.71 16.39 1.50
C ASP A 14 2.31 14.98 1.50
N ILE A 15 3.51 14.85 2.04
CA ILE A 15 4.21 13.57 2.15
C ILE A 15 4.54 13.33 3.62
N TYR A 16 4.06 12.21 4.16
CA TYR A 16 4.28 11.78 5.54
C TYR A 16 5.06 10.47 5.53
N VAL A 17 6.25 10.46 6.11
CA VAL A 17 7.10 9.27 6.20
C VAL A 17 7.68 9.20 7.60
N ASP A 18 7.46 8.09 8.29
CA ASP A 18 8.14 7.80 9.54
C ASP A 18 9.49 7.16 9.30
N GLY A 19 10.45 7.43 10.18
CA GLY A 19 11.80 6.90 10.09
C GLY A 19 12.82 7.84 10.69
N SER A 20 13.89 7.25 11.26
CA SER A 20 14.96 7.98 11.93
C SER A 20 15.95 8.63 10.95
N ASP A 21 16.21 8.00 9.81
CA ASP A 21 17.10 8.52 8.78
C ASP A 21 16.40 9.54 7.86
N ARG A 22 16.23 10.76 8.39
CA ARG A 22 15.55 11.85 7.67
C ARG A 22 16.26 12.24 6.36
N VAL A 23 17.59 12.18 6.33
CA VAL A 23 18.38 12.56 5.15
C VAL A 23 18.13 11.59 4.01
N SER A 24 18.15 10.28 4.28
CA SER A 24 17.88 9.26 3.26
C SER A 24 16.44 9.36 2.72
N ILE A 25 15.47 9.59 3.61
CA ILE A 25 14.06 9.80 3.24
C ILE A 25 13.91 11.01 2.31
N ASP A 26 14.47 12.16 2.69
CA ASP A 26 14.37 13.37 1.88
C ASP A 26 15.04 13.20 0.51
N ASN A 27 16.19 12.54 0.45
CA ASN A 27 16.88 12.23 -0.79
C ASN A 27 16.06 11.31 -1.70
N PHE A 28 15.41 10.29 -1.12
CA PHE A 28 14.53 9.39 -1.87
C PHE A 28 13.36 10.14 -2.49
N ILE A 29 12.69 11.02 -1.74
CA ILE A 29 11.57 11.83 -2.26
C ILE A 29 12.03 12.78 -3.37
N ARG A 30 13.19 13.43 -3.21
CA ARG A 30 13.79 14.31 -4.23
C ARG A 30 14.18 13.57 -5.52
N SER A 31 14.31 12.25 -5.48
CA SER A 31 14.57 11.47 -6.70
C SER A 31 13.39 11.51 -7.70
N GLY A 32 12.16 11.72 -7.20
CA GLY A 32 10.91 11.70 -7.97
C GLY A 32 10.38 13.07 -8.39
N THR A 33 10.79 14.16 -7.73
CA THR A 33 10.33 15.53 -8.02
C THR A 33 11.47 16.54 -7.95
N ALA A 34 11.42 17.54 -8.85
CA ALA A 34 12.32 18.69 -8.82
C ALA A 34 11.78 19.83 -7.93
N SER A 35 10.51 19.75 -7.53
CA SER A 35 9.86 20.76 -6.72
C SER A 35 10.27 20.64 -5.25
N PRO A 36 10.31 21.74 -4.50
CA PRO A 36 10.56 21.69 -3.06
C PRO A 36 9.38 21.01 -2.36
N VAL A 37 9.67 19.92 -1.64
CA VAL A 37 8.69 19.20 -0.82
C VAL A 37 9.22 19.06 0.60
N THR A 38 8.32 19.23 1.57
CA THR A 38 8.59 18.99 2.98
C THR A 38 8.06 17.62 3.35
N VAL A 39 8.93 16.72 3.82
CA VAL A 39 8.52 15.40 4.31
C VAL A 39 8.24 15.49 5.81
N LYS A 40 6.97 15.30 6.17
CA LYS A 40 6.47 15.29 7.54
C LYS A 40 6.50 13.88 8.13
N GLN A 41 6.11 13.72 9.39
CA GLN A 41 5.89 12.42 10.04
C GLN A 41 4.40 12.07 10.05
N SER A 42 4.05 10.80 10.19
CA SER A 42 2.65 10.36 10.16
C SER A 42 1.78 11.01 11.25
N LYS A 43 2.36 11.33 12.42
CA LYS A 43 1.68 12.08 13.49
C LYS A 43 1.21 13.47 13.05
N ASP A 44 1.92 14.09 12.11
CA ASP A 44 1.63 15.45 11.65
C ASP A 44 0.38 15.49 10.78
N PHE A 45 0.04 14.37 10.12
CA PHE A 45 -1.22 14.22 9.37
C PHE A 45 -2.44 14.59 10.22
N PHE A 46 -2.50 14.13 11.47
CA PHE A 46 -3.63 14.42 12.36
C PHE A 46 -3.69 15.89 12.79
N ILE A 47 -2.56 16.59 12.79
CA ILE A 47 -2.50 18.03 13.07
C ILE A 47 -2.96 18.79 11.82
N ASP A 48 -2.50 18.39 10.65
CA ASP A 48 -2.83 19.03 9.38
C ASP A 48 -4.31 18.84 9.04
N GLN A 49 -4.88 17.66 9.28
CA GLN A 49 -6.30 17.39 9.07
C GLN A 49 -7.21 18.29 9.92
N LYS A 50 -6.80 18.69 11.13
CA LYS A 50 -7.58 19.65 11.95
C LYS A 50 -7.64 21.04 11.32
N ASN A 51 -6.68 21.37 10.46
CA ASN A 51 -6.59 22.65 9.76
C ASN A 51 -6.87 22.51 8.25
N ASN A 52 -7.55 21.44 7.85
CA ASN A 52 -7.81 21.15 6.45
C ASN A 52 -8.63 22.26 5.76
N THR A 53 -8.19 22.66 4.57
CA THR A 53 -8.88 23.67 3.75
C THR A 53 -9.40 23.08 2.43
N HIS A 54 -9.12 21.81 2.16
CA HIS A 54 -9.44 21.15 0.90
C HIS A 54 -10.78 20.40 0.99
N GLU A 55 -11.57 20.47 -0.08
CA GLU A 55 -12.85 19.74 -0.13
C GLU A 55 -12.68 18.24 -0.45
N ASN A 56 -11.54 17.87 -1.05
CA ASN A 56 -11.26 16.50 -1.49
C ASN A 56 -9.87 16.06 -1.03
N LEU A 57 -9.77 14.82 -0.56
CA LEU A 57 -8.52 14.16 -0.17
C LEU A 57 -8.31 12.90 -1.02
N VAL A 58 -7.12 12.72 -1.58
CA VAL A 58 -6.67 11.43 -2.12
C VAL A 58 -5.40 11.05 -1.37
N MET A 59 -5.41 9.89 -0.73
CA MET A 59 -4.32 9.43 0.13
C MET A 59 -3.83 8.06 -0.30
N PHE A 60 -2.51 7.89 -0.38
CA PHE A 60 -1.86 6.60 -0.58
C PHE A 60 -1.02 6.28 0.65
N VAL A 61 -1.26 5.11 1.23
CA VAL A 61 -0.62 4.66 2.47
C VAL A 61 0.14 3.39 2.18
N THR A 62 1.43 3.39 2.50
CA THR A 62 2.29 2.21 2.40
C THR A 62 3.21 2.15 3.60
N GLY A 63 3.69 0.95 3.93
CA GLY A 63 4.48 0.68 5.12
C GLY A 63 4.10 -0.66 5.74
N HIS A 64 4.49 -0.84 7.00
CA HIS A 64 4.09 -2.01 7.78
C HIS A 64 2.68 -1.84 8.34
N GLY A 65 2.01 -2.97 8.56
CA GLY A 65 0.68 -3.03 9.13
C GLY A 65 0.55 -4.29 9.99
N GLY A 66 -0.31 -4.21 11.00
CA GLY A 66 -0.57 -5.28 11.94
C GLY A 66 -1.99 -5.21 12.47
N LEU A 67 -2.30 -6.01 13.49
CA LEU A 67 -3.64 -6.06 14.08
C LEU A 67 -4.15 -4.69 14.57
N GLU A 68 -3.24 -3.82 15.01
CA GLU A 68 -3.58 -2.50 15.56
C GLU A 68 -3.77 -1.41 14.50
N GLY A 69 -3.44 -1.65 13.23
CA GLY A 69 -3.52 -0.63 12.19
C GLY A 69 -2.24 -0.47 11.38
N LEU A 70 -1.96 0.77 10.98
CA LEU A 70 -0.67 1.15 10.38
C LEU A 70 0.40 1.19 11.47
N ASP A 71 1.57 0.64 11.15
CA ASP A 71 2.73 0.62 12.05
C ASP A 71 3.40 2.00 12.08
N ALA A 72 2.84 2.87 12.92
CA ALA A 72 3.34 4.20 13.24
C ALA A 72 3.57 4.27 14.76
N ASN A 73 4.15 5.38 15.24
CA ASN A 73 4.33 5.60 16.67
C ASN A 73 3.56 6.84 17.17
N PRO A 74 2.40 6.67 17.83
CA PRO A 74 1.69 5.40 18.10
C PRO A 74 1.01 4.80 16.85
N PRO A 75 0.60 3.52 16.87
CA PRO A 75 -0.08 2.89 15.74
C PRO A 75 -1.34 3.65 15.30
N ILE A 76 -1.56 3.75 13.99
CA ILE A 76 -2.74 4.43 13.44
C ILE A 76 -3.84 3.39 13.22
N THR A 77 -4.79 3.38 14.14
CA THR A 77 -5.93 2.46 14.12
C THR A 77 -6.96 2.81 13.03
N PRO A 78 -7.80 1.86 12.58
CA PRO A 78 -8.91 2.15 11.65
C PRO A 78 -9.84 3.26 12.12
N HIS A 79 -10.20 3.24 13.41
CA HIS A 79 -11.02 4.29 14.01
C HIS A 79 -10.29 5.63 14.04
N GLY A 80 -9.01 5.65 14.44
CA GLY A 80 -8.21 6.86 14.51
C GLY A 80 -8.08 7.55 13.15
N LEU A 81 -7.76 6.78 12.11
CA LEU A 81 -7.67 7.29 10.74
C LEU A 81 -9.02 7.83 10.25
N LEU A 82 -10.08 7.01 10.34
CA LEU A 82 -11.40 7.40 9.85
C LEU A 82 -11.92 8.64 10.58
N ASN A 83 -11.81 8.68 11.91
CA ASN A 83 -12.28 9.80 12.70
C ASN A 83 -11.51 11.09 12.38
N SER A 84 -10.21 11.00 12.11
CA SER A 84 -9.41 12.16 11.68
C SER A 84 -9.92 12.74 10.36
N ILE A 85 -10.18 11.88 9.38
CA ILE A 85 -10.71 12.28 8.07
C ILE A 85 -12.13 12.86 8.24
N LYS A 86 -13.01 12.16 8.94
CA LYS A 86 -14.41 12.56 9.16
C LYS A 86 -14.57 13.87 9.94
N SER A 87 -13.59 14.22 10.78
CA SER A 87 -13.57 15.47 11.56
C SER A 87 -12.78 16.60 10.89
N SER A 88 -12.25 16.38 9.69
CA SER A 88 -11.51 17.41 8.95
C SER A 88 -12.48 18.50 8.47
N PRO A 89 -12.24 19.78 8.81
CA PRO A 89 -13.10 20.87 8.35
C PRO A 89 -13.05 20.97 6.82
N ASN A 90 -14.15 21.41 6.21
CA ASN A 90 -14.33 21.60 4.76
C ASN A 90 -14.28 20.34 3.89
N LEU A 91 -13.81 19.21 4.42
CA LEU A 91 -13.68 17.98 3.66
C LEU A 91 -15.07 17.44 3.31
N LYS A 92 -15.28 17.11 2.03
CA LYS A 92 -16.52 16.51 1.53
C LYS A 92 -16.29 15.06 1.13
N ARG A 93 -15.10 14.75 0.61
CA ARG A 93 -14.77 13.42 0.07
C ARG A 93 -13.32 13.05 0.37
N ALA A 94 -13.10 11.77 0.67
CA ALA A 94 -11.77 11.20 0.78
C ALA A 94 -11.69 9.85 0.07
N VAL A 95 -10.62 9.64 -0.69
CA VAL A 95 -10.28 8.34 -1.29
C VAL A 95 -8.94 7.90 -0.71
N VAL A 96 -8.90 6.75 -0.04
CA VAL A 96 -7.71 6.25 0.63
C VAL A 96 -7.32 4.88 0.08
N TYR A 97 -6.11 4.77 -0.47
CA TYR A 97 -5.51 3.53 -0.93
C TYR A 97 -4.51 3.02 0.12
N LEU A 98 -4.69 1.78 0.57
CA LEU A 98 -3.93 1.13 1.64
C LEU A 98 -3.12 -0.04 1.06
N GLY A 99 -1.79 0.02 1.15
CA GLY A 99 -0.87 -0.99 0.60
C GLY A 99 -0.11 -1.82 1.63
N GLN A 100 -0.37 -1.63 2.92
CA GLN A 100 0.29 -2.36 4.00
C GLN A 100 -0.29 -3.78 4.20
N CYS A 101 0.42 -4.62 4.95
CA CYS A 101 -0.11 -5.89 5.43
C CYS A 101 -1.42 -5.70 6.22
N TYR A 102 -2.33 -6.66 6.12
CA TYR A 102 -3.62 -6.68 6.83
C TYR A 102 -4.48 -5.42 6.60
N ALA A 103 -4.37 -4.78 5.44
CA ALA A 103 -5.16 -3.57 5.14
C ALA A 103 -6.67 -3.80 5.33
N GLY A 104 -7.17 -5.03 5.18
CA GLY A 104 -8.56 -5.41 5.42
C GLY A 104 -9.12 -5.10 6.82
N ILE A 105 -8.29 -4.81 7.83
CA ILE A 105 -8.81 -4.34 9.14
C ILE A 105 -9.46 -2.95 9.06
N PHE A 106 -9.17 -2.19 7.99
CA PHE A 106 -9.84 -0.93 7.67
C PHE A 106 -11.14 -1.14 6.87
N ASN A 107 -11.43 -2.38 6.46
CA ASN A 107 -12.67 -2.73 5.78
C ASN A 107 -13.82 -2.85 6.80
N TYR A 108 -15.06 -2.68 6.33
CA TYR A 108 -16.28 -2.81 7.14
C TYR A 108 -16.42 -1.84 8.33
N ILE A 109 -15.80 -0.66 8.24
CA ILE A 109 -16.04 0.44 9.18
C ILE A 109 -17.09 1.42 8.65
N GLY A 110 -17.69 2.24 9.51
CA GLY A 110 -18.74 3.22 9.15
C GLY A 110 -18.22 4.41 8.32
N ALA A 111 -17.62 4.14 7.16
CA ALA A 111 -16.96 5.14 6.31
C ALA A 111 -17.91 5.94 5.41
N GLY A 112 -19.14 5.42 5.19
CA GLY A 112 -20.16 6.10 4.39
C GLY A 112 -20.56 7.45 4.99
N SER A 113 -21.10 8.35 4.17
CA SER A 113 -21.55 9.66 4.64
C SER A 113 -22.85 9.55 5.45
N LYS A 114 -23.00 10.39 6.48
CA LYS A 114 -24.20 10.51 7.31
C LYS A 114 -24.47 11.97 7.70
N THR A 115 -25.75 12.28 7.90
CA THR A 115 -26.16 13.54 8.53
C THR A 115 -25.84 13.49 10.02
N LEU A 116 -25.11 14.49 10.50
CA LEU A 116 -24.75 14.68 11.89
C LEU A 116 -25.90 15.34 12.66
N ALA A 117 -25.82 15.30 14.00
CA ALA A 117 -26.85 15.86 14.87
C ALA A 117 -27.06 17.38 14.69
N ASN A 118 -26.05 18.09 14.19
CA ASN A 118 -26.10 19.52 13.87
C ASN A 118 -26.66 19.81 12.45
N GLY A 119 -27.08 18.78 11.70
CA GLY A 119 -27.59 18.89 10.33
C GLY A 119 -26.52 18.93 9.24
N GLU A 120 -25.24 18.96 9.60
CA GLU A 120 -24.15 18.86 8.63
C GLU A 120 -24.00 17.43 8.08
N ILE A 121 -23.40 17.28 6.90
CA ILE A 121 -23.13 15.98 6.29
C ILE A 121 -21.64 15.70 6.48
N ASP A 122 -21.31 14.57 7.10
CA ASP A 122 -19.90 14.20 7.28
C ASP A 122 -19.26 13.74 5.94
N PRO A 123 -17.92 13.81 5.81
CA PRO A 123 -17.24 13.51 4.55
C PRO A 123 -17.54 12.09 4.04
N GLU A 124 -17.77 11.91 2.74
CA GLU A 124 -17.86 10.58 2.13
C GLU A 124 -16.46 9.97 1.99
N VAL A 125 -16.19 8.86 2.69
CA VAL A 125 -14.86 8.23 2.70
C VAL A 125 -14.90 6.91 1.95
N ILE A 126 -14.05 6.74 0.95
CA ILE A 126 -13.83 5.50 0.21
C ILE A 126 -12.48 4.95 0.65
N LEU A 127 -12.48 3.71 1.14
CA LEU A 127 -11.26 3.00 1.52
C LEU A 127 -11.03 1.85 0.55
N ILE A 128 -9.81 1.74 0.05
CA ILE A 128 -9.40 0.73 -0.91
C ILE A 128 -8.15 0.07 -0.36
N GLY A 129 -8.16 -1.25 -0.20
CA GLY A 129 -7.01 -2.00 0.32
C GLY A 129 -6.42 -2.94 -0.71
N ALA A 130 -5.09 -3.02 -0.72
CA ALA A 130 -4.32 -3.96 -1.54
C ALA A 130 -4.46 -5.40 -1.06
N THR A 131 -4.69 -5.61 0.23
CA THR A 131 -4.87 -6.93 0.86
C THR A 131 -6.08 -6.92 1.78
N ASN A 132 -6.69 -8.08 1.95
CA ASN A 132 -7.72 -8.31 2.96
C ASN A 132 -7.06 -8.51 4.35
N LEU A 133 -7.46 -9.52 5.12
CA LEU A 133 -6.87 -9.86 6.43
C LEU A 133 -5.58 -10.68 6.33
N HIS A 134 -4.78 -10.46 5.29
CA HIS A 134 -3.53 -11.17 5.01
C HIS A 134 -2.35 -10.21 4.80
N GLU A 135 -1.14 -10.75 4.86
CA GLU A 135 0.09 -10.05 4.53
C GLU A 135 0.06 -9.47 3.10
N SER A 136 0.88 -8.46 2.87
CA SER A 136 1.10 -7.88 1.55
C SER A 136 2.38 -8.39 0.92
N LEU A 137 2.34 -8.67 -0.38
CA LEU A 137 3.54 -8.95 -1.17
C LEU A 137 4.06 -7.66 -1.81
N SER A 138 5.35 -7.42 -1.64
CA SER A 138 6.09 -6.43 -2.42
C SER A 138 7.03 -7.14 -3.39
N HIS A 139 7.06 -6.66 -4.63
CA HIS A 139 7.87 -7.24 -5.68
C HIS A 139 8.80 -6.18 -6.26
N SER A 140 10.00 -6.61 -6.66
CA SER A 140 10.96 -5.70 -7.29
C SER A 140 10.36 -5.15 -8.58
N THR A 141 10.30 -3.82 -8.68
CA THR A 141 9.97 -3.08 -9.89
C THR A 141 11.10 -2.14 -10.24
N SER A 142 11.12 -1.64 -11.46
CA SER A 142 11.98 -0.53 -11.85
C SER A 142 11.19 0.52 -12.61
N GLU A 143 11.42 1.78 -12.27
CA GLU A 143 10.81 2.94 -12.94
C GLU A 143 11.90 3.96 -13.25
N THR A 144 11.69 4.78 -14.29
CA THR A 144 12.58 5.90 -14.58
C THR A 144 12.07 7.15 -13.88
N LEU A 145 12.77 7.59 -12.84
CA LEU A 145 12.50 8.82 -12.11
C LEU A 145 13.31 9.99 -12.70
N ILE A 146 13.21 11.19 -12.12
CA ILE A 146 13.93 12.38 -12.61
C ILE A 146 15.45 12.18 -12.51
N SER A 147 15.90 11.49 -11.47
CA SER A 147 17.31 11.16 -11.25
C SER A 147 17.83 9.97 -12.08
N GLY A 148 16.95 9.31 -12.86
CA GLY A 148 17.29 8.14 -13.67
C GLY A 148 16.54 6.86 -13.26
N PRO A 149 16.97 5.69 -13.76
CA PRO A 149 16.37 4.40 -13.42
C PRO A 149 16.53 4.07 -11.94
N GLN A 150 15.42 3.77 -11.27
CA GLN A 150 15.38 3.35 -9.88
C GLN A 150 14.73 1.98 -9.79
N SER A 151 15.25 1.11 -8.92
CA SER A 151 14.65 -0.20 -8.61
C SER A 151 14.33 -0.29 -7.13
N TRP A 152 13.15 -0.80 -6.79
CA TRP A 152 12.74 -1.00 -5.40
C TRP A 152 11.64 -2.07 -5.30
N PRO A 153 11.45 -2.68 -4.12
CA PRO A 153 10.28 -3.51 -3.86
C PRO A 153 9.03 -2.63 -3.70
N ALA A 154 8.03 -2.83 -4.54
CA ALA A 154 6.78 -2.07 -4.50
C ALA A 154 5.58 -2.98 -4.19
N ASN A 155 4.61 -2.44 -3.44
CA ASN A 155 3.26 -2.99 -3.43
C ASN A 155 2.66 -2.78 -4.84
N LEU A 156 2.43 -3.89 -5.55
CA LEU A 156 2.00 -3.84 -6.94
C LEU A 156 0.61 -3.21 -7.12
N PHE A 157 -0.31 -3.41 -6.17
CA PHE A 157 -1.63 -2.80 -6.24
C PHE A 157 -1.54 -1.27 -6.21
N LEU A 158 -0.81 -0.69 -5.24
CA LEU A 158 -0.61 0.75 -5.18
C LEU A 158 0.13 1.26 -6.42
N LEU A 159 1.16 0.55 -6.88
CA LEU A 159 1.89 0.91 -8.08
C LEU A 159 0.94 1.00 -9.30
N PHE A 160 0.09 0.01 -9.50
CA PHE A 160 -0.85 0.01 -10.63
C PHE A 160 -1.99 1.01 -10.46
N ALA A 161 -2.45 1.28 -9.23
CA ALA A 161 -3.37 2.38 -8.96
C ALA A 161 -2.75 3.73 -9.36
N PHE A 162 -1.50 3.99 -8.94
CA PHE A 162 -0.75 5.17 -9.36
C PHE A 162 -0.56 5.25 -10.88
N LYS A 163 -0.25 4.12 -11.55
CA LYS A 163 -0.13 4.10 -13.02
C LYS A 163 -1.45 4.44 -13.72
N TRP A 164 -2.59 4.00 -13.18
CA TRP A 164 -3.91 4.42 -13.66
C TRP A 164 -4.15 5.91 -13.45
N PHE A 165 -3.71 6.49 -12.32
CA PHE A 165 -3.71 7.94 -12.09
C PHE A 165 -2.72 8.72 -12.97
N LEU A 166 -1.87 8.06 -13.75
CA LEU A 166 -1.07 8.73 -14.79
C LEU A 166 -1.74 8.57 -16.15
N ASN A 167 -2.15 7.35 -16.50
CA ASN A 167 -2.78 7.00 -17.78
C ASN A 167 -4.09 6.25 -17.50
N PRO A 168 -5.24 6.94 -17.45
CA PRO A 168 -6.48 6.33 -17.00
C PRO A 168 -7.05 5.43 -18.09
N VAL A 169 -7.68 4.34 -17.67
CA VAL A 169 -8.39 3.39 -18.53
C VAL A 169 -9.80 3.25 -17.99
N ASP A 170 -10.79 3.38 -18.87
CA ASP A 170 -12.19 3.07 -18.58
C ASP A 170 -12.32 1.53 -18.59
N VAL A 171 -12.58 0.93 -17.43
CA VAL A 171 -12.54 -0.53 -17.27
C VAL A 171 -13.92 -1.14 -17.47
N ASP A 172 -15.00 -0.43 -17.14
CA ASP A 172 -16.37 -0.94 -17.34
C ASP A 172 -17.08 -0.44 -18.60
N GLY A 173 -16.50 0.51 -19.32
CA GLY A 173 -16.96 0.95 -20.63
C GLY A 173 -18.08 1.97 -20.60
N ASP A 174 -18.26 2.69 -19.48
CA ASP A 174 -19.31 3.71 -19.33
C ASP A 174 -18.91 5.10 -19.89
N GLY A 175 -17.68 5.22 -20.39
CA GLY A 175 -17.11 6.44 -20.96
C GLY A 175 -16.49 7.39 -19.95
N LYS A 176 -16.35 6.98 -18.67
CA LYS A 176 -15.76 7.79 -17.61
C LYS A 176 -14.50 7.14 -17.04
N TYR A 177 -13.71 7.94 -16.34
CA TYR A 177 -12.51 7.48 -15.64
C TYR A 177 -12.69 7.68 -14.14
N THR A 178 -13.29 6.70 -13.49
CA THR A 178 -13.73 6.84 -12.10
C THR A 178 -12.82 6.12 -11.11
N ILE A 179 -12.98 6.41 -9.82
CA ILE A 179 -12.24 5.72 -8.76
C ILE A 179 -12.50 4.20 -8.80
N ILE A 180 -13.69 3.74 -9.20
CA ILE A 180 -13.93 2.30 -9.34
C ILE A 180 -13.05 1.68 -10.44
N ASP A 181 -12.77 2.41 -11.53
CA ASP A 181 -11.89 1.93 -12.60
C ASP A 181 -10.45 1.77 -12.12
N SER A 182 -9.98 2.73 -11.31
CA SER A 182 -8.66 2.64 -10.67
C SER A 182 -8.52 1.37 -9.84
N TYR A 183 -9.56 1.01 -9.07
CA TYR A 183 -9.61 -0.20 -8.25
C TYR A 183 -9.62 -1.46 -9.13
N LYS A 184 -10.49 -1.52 -10.13
CA LYS A 184 -10.59 -2.67 -11.04
C LYS A 184 -9.29 -2.89 -11.81
N PHE A 185 -8.72 -1.82 -12.37
CA PHE A 185 -7.45 -1.86 -13.09
C PHE A 185 -6.32 -2.36 -12.17
N ALA A 186 -6.13 -1.71 -11.02
CA ALA A 186 -5.07 -2.09 -10.08
C ALA A 186 -5.23 -3.53 -9.58
N GLY A 187 -6.46 -3.95 -9.27
CA GLY A 187 -6.77 -5.31 -8.82
C GLY A 187 -6.45 -6.36 -9.88
N VAL A 188 -6.95 -6.20 -11.11
CA VAL A 188 -6.73 -7.15 -12.20
C VAL A 188 -5.23 -7.30 -12.52
N ILE A 189 -4.52 -6.19 -12.68
CA ILE A 189 -3.11 -6.22 -13.11
C ILE A 189 -2.20 -6.72 -11.97
N SER A 190 -2.45 -6.32 -10.72
CA SER A 190 -1.68 -6.83 -9.58
C SER A 190 -1.92 -8.32 -9.35
N ASN A 191 -3.16 -8.82 -9.47
CA ASN A 191 -3.47 -10.24 -9.35
C ASN A 191 -2.83 -11.07 -10.47
N ALA A 192 -2.88 -10.59 -11.71
CA ALA A 192 -2.20 -11.24 -12.84
C ALA A 192 -0.68 -11.31 -12.62
N SER A 193 -0.07 -10.21 -12.16
CA SER A 193 1.36 -10.13 -11.85
C SER A 193 1.74 -11.10 -10.73
N ASN A 194 0.98 -11.12 -9.63
CA ASN A 194 1.18 -12.04 -8.52
C ASN A 194 1.08 -13.50 -8.95
N LYS A 195 0.09 -13.85 -9.78
CA LYS A 195 -0.04 -15.20 -10.35
C LYS A 195 1.20 -15.61 -11.15
N GLN A 196 1.69 -14.73 -12.03
CA GLN A 196 2.88 -14.99 -12.83
C GLN A 196 4.12 -15.17 -11.95
N LEU A 197 4.28 -14.32 -10.94
CA LEU A 197 5.40 -14.38 -10.01
C LEU A 197 5.41 -15.67 -9.18
N LYS A 198 4.24 -16.11 -8.71
CA LYS A 198 4.09 -17.41 -8.04
C LYS A 198 4.48 -18.58 -8.96
N ALA A 199 4.06 -18.55 -10.21
CA ALA A 199 4.41 -19.57 -11.20
C ALA A 199 5.93 -19.62 -11.46
N LEU A 200 6.58 -18.45 -11.58
CA LEU A 200 8.04 -18.34 -11.77
C LEU A 200 8.83 -18.70 -10.50
N ALA A 201 8.27 -18.46 -9.32
CA ALA A 201 8.90 -18.80 -8.04
C ALA A 201 8.81 -20.31 -7.73
N PHE A 202 7.82 -21.02 -8.27
CA PHE A 202 7.53 -22.41 -7.92
C PHE A 202 8.71 -23.38 -8.10
N PRO A 203 9.50 -23.35 -9.21
CA PRO A 203 10.63 -24.27 -9.37
C PRO A 203 11.68 -24.15 -8.25
N LYS A 204 11.95 -22.93 -7.79
CA LYS A 204 12.91 -22.65 -6.71
C LYS A 204 12.49 -23.25 -5.37
N THR A 205 11.19 -23.50 -5.16
CA THR A 205 10.67 -24.19 -3.98
C THR A 205 11.26 -25.59 -3.85
N HIS A 206 11.36 -26.33 -4.95
CA HIS A 206 11.91 -27.69 -4.96
C HIS A 206 13.39 -27.70 -4.57
N ASP A 207 14.16 -26.77 -5.12
CA ASP A 207 15.60 -26.66 -4.82
C ASP A 207 15.84 -26.31 -3.35
N LEU A 208 15.05 -25.39 -2.79
CA LEU A 208 15.15 -25.03 -1.38
C LEU A 208 14.68 -26.16 -0.47
N GLN A 209 13.64 -26.90 -0.85
CA GLN A 209 13.18 -28.08 -0.11
C GLN A 209 14.27 -29.15 -0.04
N LYS A 210 14.95 -29.43 -1.16
CA LYS A 210 16.08 -30.37 -1.20
C LYS A 210 17.22 -29.93 -0.29
N LYS A 211 17.58 -28.64 -0.30
CA LYS A 211 18.62 -28.08 0.57
C LYS A 211 18.26 -28.21 2.05
N TRP A 212 17.01 -27.93 2.40
CA TRP A 212 16.51 -28.11 3.76
C TRP A 212 16.54 -29.59 4.18
N ALA A 213 16.09 -30.51 3.33
CA ALA A 213 16.13 -31.95 3.60
C ALA A 213 17.57 -32.45 3.81
N ALA A 214 18.50 -32.05 2.94
CA ALA A 214 19.91 -32.43 3.07
C ALA A 214 20.55 -31.88 4.37
N ALA A 215 20.23 -30.64 4.76
CA ALA A 215 20.70 -30.06 6.03
C ALA A 215 20.10 -30.79 7.24
N ASN A 216 18.85 -31.21 7.16
CA ASN A 216 18.18 -31.99 8.20
C ASN A 216 18.82 -33.37 8.37
N ASP A 217 19.10 -34.06 7.27
CA ASP A 217 19.79 -35.37 7.30
C ASP A 217 21.21 -35.24 7.86
N ALA A 218 21.94 -34.20 7.49
CA ALA A 218 23.27 -33.92 8.03
C ALA A 218 23.26 -33.68 9.55
N HIS A 219 22.30 -32.90 10.05
CA HIS A 219 22.16 -32.66 11.48
C HIS A 219 21.75 -33.92 12.26
N ASN A 220 20.86 -34.74 11.68
CA ASN A 220 20.46 -36.02 12.29
C ASN A 220 21.60 -37.05 12.32
N HIS A 221 22.51 -36.99 11.35
CA HIS A 221 23.68 -37.87 11.30
C HIS A 221 24.81 -37.40 12.25
N ASP A 222 25.07 -36.10 12.31
CA ASP A 222 26.10 -35.49 13.16
C ASP A 222 25.62 -34.17 13.78
N ALA A 223 25.05 -34.29 14.97
CA ALA A 223 24.46 -33.16 15.69
C ALA A 223 25.57 -32.27 16.27
N SER A 224 25.76 -31.10 15.66
CA SER A 224 26.72 -30.08 16.11
C SER A 224 26.12 -28.68 15.98
N PRO A 225 26.70 -27.66 16.66
CA PRO A 225 26.27 -26.27 16.48
C PRO A 225 26.33 -25.79 15.02
N THR A 226 27.27 -26.34 14.23
CA THR A 226 27.43 -25.98 12.82
C THR A 226 26.30 -26.57 11.97
N THR A 227 25.97 -27.86 12.16
CA THR A 227 24.89 -28.50 11.39
C THR A 227 23.52 -27.96 11.78
N LEU A 228 23.34 -27.56 13.04
CA LEU A 228 22.14 -26.87 13.51
C LEU A 228 21.97 -25.50 12.81
N ALA A 229 23.02 -24.66 12.80
CA ALA A 229 22.96 -23.35 12.15
C ALA A 229 22.67 -23.45 10.64
N GLN A 230 23.23 -24.46 9.96
CA GLN A 230 22.96 -24.74 8.55
C GLN A 230 21.50 -25.16 8.31
N LEU A 231 20.96 -26.03 9.17
CA LEU A 231 19.55 -26.44 9.13
C LEU A 231 18.62 -25.23 9.33
N GLU A 232 18.90 -24.38 10.32
CA GLU A 232 18.12 -23.18 10.60
C GLU A 232 18.15 -22.18 9.43
N ALA A 233 19.33 -21.97 8.83
CA ALA A 233 19.47 -21.12 7.66
C ALA A 233 18.68 -21.67 6.45
N ALA A 234 18.78 -22.97 6.17
CA ALA A 234 18.05 -23.62 5.08
C ALA A 234 16.53 -23.58 5.32
N SER A 235 16.09 -23.83 6.56
CA SER A 235 14.69 -23.75 6.99
C SER A 235 14.13 -22.34 6.81
N THR A 236 14.87 -21.32 7.25
CA THR A 236 14.49 -19.91 7.10
C THR A 236 14.35 -19.53 5.63
N LEU A 237 15.32 -19.88 4.79
CA LEU A 237 15.28 -19.59 3.35
C LEU A 237 14.10 -20.30 2.66
N TYR A 238 13.83 -21.56 3.02
CA TYR A 238 12.72 -22.32 2.46
C TYR A 238 11.37 -21.73 2.86
N LYS A 239 11.16 -21.45 4.15
CA LYS A 239 9.90 -20.86 4.67
C LYS A 239 9.64 -19.47 4.08
N LYS A 240 10.66 -18.60 4.03
CA LYS A 240 10.54 -17.27 3.43
C LYS A 240 10.19 -17.33 1.94
N HIS A 241 10.70 -18.33 1.21
CA HIS A 241 10.33 -18.52 -0.19
C HIS A 241 8.89 -19.03 -0.35
N LEU A 242 8.43 -19.90 0.56
CA LEU A 242 7.05 -20.40 0.58
C LEU A 242 6.01 -19.31 0.84
N GLU A 243 6.34 -18.26 1.61
CA GLU A 243 5.44 -17.12 1.86
C GLU A 243 4.94 -16.50 0.54
N ILE A 244 5.78 -16.41 -0.49
CA ILE A 244 5.39 -15.91 -1.82
C ILE A 244 4.22 -16.72 -2.40
N LEU A 245 4.20 -18.04 -2.15
CA LEU A 245 3.17 -18.93 -2.68
C LEU A 245 1.88 -18.88 -1.85
N TYR A 246 2.00 -18.80 -0.52
CA TYR A 246 0.85 -18.88 0.39
C TYR A 246 0.16 -17.55 0.68
N VAL A 247 0.83 -16.41 0.51
CA VAL A 247 0.18 -15.12 0.75
C VAL A 247 -0.88 -14.85 -0.32
N HIS A 248 -2.12 -14.65 0.13
CA HIS A 248 -3.24 -14.24 -0.72
C HIS A 248 -3.39 -12.73 -0.66
N GLN A 249 -3.16 -12.08 -1.80
CA GLN A 249 -3.33 -10.63 -1.93
C GLN A 249 -4.58 -10.36 -2.77
N GLU A 250 -5.73 -10.33 -2.09
CA GLU A 250 -7.00 -9.90 -2.69
C GLU A 250 -7.29 -8.47 -2.25
N CYS A 251 -7.43 -7.58 -3.23
CA CYS A 251 -7.81 -6.20 -2.98
C CYS A 251 -9.30 -6.09 -2.63
N TRP A 252 -9.68 -5.00 -1.97
CA TRP A 252 -11.07 -4.71 -1.63
C TRP A 252 -11.34 -3.21 -1.71
N ILE A 253 -12.61 -2.86 -1.81
CA ILE A 253 -13.10 -1.49 -1.76
C ILE A 253 -14.32 -1.40 -0.84
N LEU A 254 -14.26 -0.47 0.12
CA LEU A 254 -15.36 -0.05 0.97
C LEU A 254 -15.97 1.21 0.36
N ASN A 255 -17.30 1.25 0.28
CA ASN A 255 -18.08 2.28 -0.42
C ASN A 255 -17.87 2.29 -1.94
N ALA A 256 -18.07 1.14 -2.58
CA ALA A 256 -17.94 0.97 -4.03
C ALA A 256 -18.95 1.81 -4.84
N ILE A 257 -20.20 1.94 -4.39
CA ILE A 257 -21.24 2.70 -5.12
C ILE A 257 -20.86 4.18 -5.33
N PRO A 258 -20.47 4.95 -4.30
CA PRO A 258 -20.06 6.33 -4.54
C PRO A 258 -18.77 6.45 -5.35
N SER A 259 -17.86 5.45 -5.28
CA SER A 259 -16.63 5.47 -6.10
C SER A 259 -16.88 5.45 -7.62
N GLN A 260 -18.07 5.02 -8.07
CA GLN A 260 -18.48 5.05 -9.48
C GLN A 260 -18.82 6.45 -10.01
N ARG A 261 -18.79 7.48 -9.15
CA ARG A 261 -19.20 8.85 -9.52
C ARG A 261 -18.09 9.87 -9.34
N ILE A 262 -16.95 9.45 -8.79
CA ILE A 262 -15.80 10.31 -8.58
C ILE A 262 -14.87 10.09 -9.76
N GLU A 263 -14.78 11.08 -10.64
CA GLU A 263 -13.85 11.07 -11.77
C GLU A 263 -12.46 11.55 -11.33
N ARG A 264 -11.43 11.08 -12.04
CA ARG A 264 -10.04 11.47 -11.85
C ARG A 264 -9.78 12.94 -12.17
#